data_AF-A0A0M3KKC2-F1
#
_entry.id   AF-A0A0M3KKC2-F1
#
_cell.length_a   1.000
_cell.length_b   1.000
_cell.length_c   1.000
_cell.angle_alpha   90.00
_cell.angle_beta   90.00
_cell.angle_gamma   90.00
#
_symmetry.space_group_name_H-M   'P 1'
#
loop_
_entity.id
_entity.type
_entity.pdbx_description
1 polymer ?
#
loop_
_entity_poly.entity_id
_entity_poly.type
_entity_poly.pdbx_seq_one_letter_code
_entity_poly.pdbx_strand_id
1 'polypeptide(L)'
;MRDLLRSRSGHTALGYLIEIIAKGKLCPRPNVVVGAVSAVSVALWGSQRVETLRCQPGAVIPALSCGMEGGPLVMAEVFISMKRLLAKYGKDLQQLSWHTVLQLLSKAVKLCRAIKEEDKRVELSKQLHQLIDIVEELNRDGEYAGSTEQMYALIESCADERPTCSVLALMDYRA
;
A
#
# COMPACT_ATOMS: atom_id res chain seq x y z
N MET A 1 17.11 -4.69 -14.19
CA MET A 1 15.66 -4.93 -13.96
C MET A 1 14.76 -4.29 -15.00
N ARG A 2 14.88 -2.99 -15.29
CA ARG A 2 14.02 -2.30 -16.27
C ARG A 2 13.98 -2.96 -17.65
N ASP A 3 15.15 -3.28 -18.21
CA ASP A 3 15.21 -3.83 -19.57
C ASP A 3 14.62 -5.26 -19.64
N LEU A 4 14.78 -6.03 -18.56
CA LEU A 4 14.12 -7.34 -18.40
C LEU A 4 12.60 -7.21 -18.37
N LEU A 5 12.07 -6.24 -17.61
CA LEU A 5 10.62 -6.00 -17.50
C LEU A 5 10.01 -5.43 -18.80
N ARG A 6 10.82 -4.77 -19.64
CA ARG A 6 10.42 -4.32 -20.99
C ARG A 6 10.51 -5.41 -22.05
N SER A 7 11.18 -6.52 -21.76
CA SER A 7 11.39 -7.61 -22.71
C SER A 7 10.12 -8.44 -22.94
N ARG A 8 10.19 -9.38 -23.88
CA ARG A 8 9.12 -10.38 -24.13
C ARG A 8 8.79 -11.23 -22.89
N SER A 9 9.73 -11.36 -21.97
CA SER A 9 9.55 -12.09 -20.70
C SER A 9 9.09 -11.20 -19.55
N GLY A 10 8.70 -9.95 -19.82
CA GLY A 10 8.36 -8.96 -18.80
C GLY A 10 7.22 -9.41 -17.88
N HIS A 11 6.15 -9.98 -18.43
CA HIS A 11 5.02 -10.49 -17.63
C HIS A 11 5.42 -11.67 -16.74
N THR A 12 6.23 -12.59 -17.26
CA THR A 12 6.75 -13.72 -16.47
C THR A 12 7.66 -13.23 -15.35
N ALA A 13 8.57 -12.29 -15.66
CA ALA A 13 9.44 -11.68 -14.66
C ALA A 13 8.63 -10.94 -13.58
N LEU A 14 7.58 -10.21 -13.97
CA LEU A 14 6.65 -9.57 -13.04
C LEU A 14 5.96 -10.60 -12.14
N GLY A 15 5.50 -11.72 -12.71
CA GLY A 15 4.91 -12.82 -11.95
C GLY A 15 5.85 -13.38 -10.89
N TYR A 16 7.12 -13.63 -11.24
CA TYR A 16 8.12 -14.06 -10.26
C TYR A 16 8.40 -13.02 -9.17
N LEU A 17 8.44 -11.73 -9.51
CA LEU A 17 8.61 -10.67 -8.51
C LEU A 17 7.43 -10.64 -7.55
N ILE A 18 6.19 -10.74 -8.05
CA ILE A 18 4.98 -10.81 -7.22
C ILE A 18 5.02 -12.03 -6.31
N GLU A 19 5.47 -13.18 -6.81
CA GLU A 19 5.62 -14.40 -6.01
C GLU A 19 6.68 -14.25 -4.90
N ILE A 20 7.81 -13.62 -5.19
CA ILE A 20 8.85 -13.30 -4.19
C ILE A 20 8.26 -12.41 -3.09
N ILE A 21 7.49 -11.39 -3.46
CA ILE A 21 6.84 -10.49 -2.51
C ILE A 21 5.82 -11.25 -1.66
N ALA A 22 4.96 -12.06 -2.28
CA ALA A 22 3.93 -12.82 -1.58
C ALA A 22 4.52 -13.81 -0.56
N LYS A 23 5.69 -14.38 -0.86
CA LYS A 23 6.45 -15.27 0.06
C LYS A 23 7.41 -14.50 0.98
N GLY A 24 7.26 -13.18 1.11
CA GLY A 24 8.20 -12.31 1.83
C GLY A 24 8.48 -12.74 3.27
N LYS A 25 7.46 -13.24 3.99
CA LYS A 25 7.60 -13.78 5.35
C LYS A 25 8.54 -14.98 5.45
N LEU A 26 8.61 -15.80 4.41
CA LEU A 26 9.46 -17.00 4.33
C LEU A 26 10.85 -16.67 3.76
N CYS A 27 11.06 -15.45 3.27
CA CYS A 27 12.32 -15.06 2.66
C CYS A 27 13.36 -14.72 3.75
N PRO A 28 14.50 -15.44 3.81
CA PRO A 28 15.53 -15.18 4.83
C PRO A 28 16.27 -13.84 4.60
N ARG A 29 16.08 -13.21 3.43
CA ARG A 29 16.76 -11.96 3.04
C ARG A 29 15.72 -10.88 2.75
N PRO A 30 15.32 -10.07 3.75
CA PRO A 30 14.33 -9.00 3.57
C PRO A 30 14.66 -8.02 2.44
N ASN A 31 15.95 -7.76 2.20
CA ASN A 31 16.41 -6.87 1.13
C ASN A 31 16.04 -7.38 -0.28
N VAL A 32 15.91 -8.70 -0.48
CA VAL A 32 15.46 -9.27 -1.75
C VAL A 32 13.99 -8.95 -1.98
N VAL A 33 13.18 -9.05 -0.92
CA VAL A 33 11.75 -8.70 -0.95
C VAL A 33 11.58 -7.21 -1.21
N VAL A 34 12.36 -6.35 -0.54
CA VAL A 34 12.37 -4.89 -0.80
C VAL A 34 12.75 -4.59 -2.25
N GLY A 35 13.80 -5.23 -2.77
CA GLY A 35 14.18 -5.08 -4.18
C GLY A 35 13.05 -5.47 -5.14
N ALA A 36 12.30 -6.54 -4.82
CA ALA A 36 11.16 -6.95 -5.61
C ALA A 36 10.00 -5.95 -5.52
N VAL A 37 9.62 -5.48 -4.32
CA VAL A 37 8.60 -4.44 -4.13
C VAL A 37 8.97 -3.18 -4.91
N SER A 38 10.20 -2.72 -4.79
CA SER A 38 10.69 -1.52 -5.47
C SER A 38 10.66 -1.67 -6.99
N ALA A 39 11.11 -2.81 -7.53
CA ALA A 39 11.10 -3.10 -8.95
C ALA A 39 9.67 -3.12 -9.53
N VAL A 40 8.73 -3.77 -8.83
CA VAL A 40 7.31 -3.81 -9.23
C VAL A 40 6.69 -2.42 -9.16
N SER A 41 6.91 -1.70 -8.05
CA SER A 41 6.44 -0.33 -7.83
C SER A 41 6.91 0.62 -8.94
N VAL A 42 8.20 0.59 -9.29
CA VAL A 42 8.78 1.43 -10.34
C VAL A 42 8.22 1.08 -11.72
N ALA A 43 8.02 -0.21 -12.00
CA ALA A 43 7.55 -0.67 -13.30
C ALA A 43 6.05 -0.42 -13.55
N LEU A 44 5.21 -0.49 -12.51
CA LEU A 44 3.76 -0.40 -12.69
C LEU A 44 3.20 1.02 -12.49
N TRP A 45 3.67 1.75 -11.48
CA TRP A 45 3.19 3.09 -11.15
C TRP A 45 4.32 4.09 -10.84
N GLY A 46 5.56 3.74 -11.18
CA GLY A 46 6.73 4.59 -11.03
C GLY A 46 6.90 5.67 -12.09
N SER A 47 8.01 6.40 -11.98
CA SER A 47 8.51 7.31 -13.02
C SER A 47 8.99 6.56 -14.27
N GLN A 48 9.37 5.29 -14.14
CA GLN A 48 9.85 4.44 -15.24
C GLN A 48 8.81 3.37 -15.64
N ARG A 49 7.53 3.74 -15.58
CA ARG A 49 6.42 2.85 -15.92
C ARG A 49 6.65 2.14 -17.25
N VAL A 50 6.40 0.85 -17.28
CA VAL A 50 6.48 0.02 -18.49
C VAL A 50 5.07 -0.14 -19.04
N GLU A 51 4.72 0.64 -20.06
CA GLU A 51 3.37 0.70 -20.62
C GLU A 51 2.87 -0.64 -21.20
N THR A 52 3.81 -1.49 -21.64
CA THR A 52 3.49 -2.84 -22.14
C THR A 52 3.06 -3.79 -21.01
N LEU A 53 3.44 -3.51 -19.75
CA LEU A 53 3.03 -4.32 -18.60
C LEU A 53 1.65 -3.88 -18.09
N ARG A 54 0.61 -4.46 -18.70
CA ARG A 54 -0.77 -4.32 -18.23
C ARG A 54 -0.99 -5.20 -16.99
N CYS A 55 -0.81 -4.64 -15.80
CA CYS A 55 -1.12 -5.29 -14.53
C CYS A 55 -1.99 -4.35 -13.69
N GLN A 56 -3.17 -4.83 -13.29
CA GLN A 56 -4.06 -4.06 -12.42
C GLN A 56 -3.51 -4.05 -10.99
N PRO A 57 -3.63 -2.93 -10.25
CA PRO A 57 -3.18 -2.85 -8.85
C PRO A 57 -3.76 -3.97 -7.97
N GLY A 58 -5.02 -4.35 -8.20
CA GLY A 58 -5.68 -5.45 -7.48
C GLY A 58 -4.99 -6.82 -7.59
N ALA A 59 -4.15 -7.05 -8.60
CA ALA A 59 -3.35 -8.27 -8.72
C ALA A 59 -2.05 -8.23 -7.90
N VAL A 60 -1.57 -7.04 -7.53
CA VAL A 60 -0.26 -6.83 -6.90
C VAL A 60 -0.40 -6.47 -5.42
N ILE A 61 -1.40 -5.67 -5.07
CA ILE A 61 -1.69 -5.24 -3.69
C ILE A 61 -1.81 -6.42 -2.72
N PRO A 62 -2.46 -7.56 -3.07
CA PRO A 62 -2.49 -8.72 -2.19
C PRO A 62 -1.09 -9.27 -1.87
N ALA A 63 -0.20 -9.32 -2.87
CA ALA A 63 1.17 -9.74 -2.66
C ALA A 63 1.94 -8.76 -1.76
N LEU A 64 1.79 -7.45 -1.99
CA LEU A 64 2.35 -6.42 -1.11
C LEU A 64 1.86 -6.60 0.34
N SER A 65 0.56 -6.88 0.51
CA SER A 65 -0.05 -7.13 1.81
C SER A 65 0.53 -8.35 2.52
N CYS A 66 0.81 -9.44 1.80
CA CYS A 66 1.56 -10.59 2.33
C CYS A 66 3.02 -10.22 2.63
N GLY A 67 3.67 -9.44 1.77
CA GLY A 67 5.07 -9.03 1.91
C GLY A 67 5.36 -8.24 3.19
N MET A 68 4.42 -7.41 3.65
CA MET A 68 4.56 -6.65 4.91
C MET A 68 4.80 -7.55 6.14
N GLU A 69 4.35 -8.82 6.12
CA GLU A 69 4.64 -9.78 7.18
C GLU A 69 6.12 -10.20 7.26
N GLY A 70 6.92 -9.86 6.24
CA GLY A 70 8.38 -10.07 6.21
C GLY A 70 9.17 -9.10 7.11
N GLY A 71 8.50 -8.13 7.72
CA GLY A 71 9.07 -7.26 8.75
C GLY A 71 9.15 -5.78 8.37
N PRO A 72 9.64 -4.92 9.30
CA PRO A 72 9.57 -3.46 9.19
C PRO A 72 10.19 -2.88 7.91
N LEU A 73 11.30 -3.47 7.46
CA LEU A 73 12.04 -3.02 6.28
C LEU A 73 11.24 -3.25 4.99
N VAL A 74 10.53 -4.38 4.87
CA VAL A 74 9.64 -4.64 3.74
C VAL A 74 8.41 -3.74 3.80
N MET A 75 7.87 -3.55 5.00
CA MET A 75 6.70 -2.70 5.23
C MET A 75 6.93 -1.24 4.82
N ALA A 76 8.10 -0.67 5.14
CA ALA A 76 8.49 0.68 4.71
C ALA A 76 8.48 0.82 3.17
N GLU A 77 9.06 -0.15 2.45
CA GLU A 77 9.07 -0.11 0.98
C GLU A 77 7.65 -0.28 0.39
N VAL A 78 6.81 -1.11 1.02
CA VAL A 78 5.40 -1.23 0.64
C VAL A 78 4.68 0.11 0.82
N PHE A 79 4.89 0.83 1.93
CA PHE A 79 4.28 2.14 2.14
C PHE A 79 4.74 3.17 1.11
N ILE A 80 6.02 3.19 0.75
CA ILE A 80 6.54 4.05 -0.33
C ILE A 80 5.84 3.70 -1.65
N SER A 81 5.68 2.41 -1.94
CA SER A 81 4.97 1.94 -3.14
C SER A 81 3.50 2.37 -3.15
N MET A 82 2.80 2.21 -2.02
CA MET A 82 1.40 2.60 -1.87
C MET A 82 1.22 4.12 -1.95
N LYS A 83 2.08 4.91 -1.31
CA LYS A 83 2.05 6.38 -1.40
C LYS A 83 2.10 6.83 -2.85
N ARG A 84 2.99 6.23 -3.64
CA ARG A 84 3.14 6.53 -5.06
C ARG A 84 1.89 6.14 -5.87
N LEU A 85 1.31 4.98 -5.59
CA LEU A 85 0.09 4.53 -6.24
C LEU A 85 -1.07 5.49 -5.96
N LEU A 86 -1.31 5.81 -4.69
CA LEU A 86 -2.42 6.64 -4.25
C LEU A 86 -2.29 8.09 -4.75
N ALA A 87 -1.11 8.70 -4.59
CA ALA A 87 -0.89 10.08 -5.00
C ALA A 87 -0.99 10.29 -6.53
N LYS A 88 -0.64 9.27 -7.33
CA LYS A 88 -0.60 9.39 -8.79
C LYS A 88 -1.86 8.86 -9.49
N TYR A 89 -2.47 7.83 -8.93
CA TYR A 89 -3.56 7.08 -9.58
C TYR A 89 -4.79 6.94 -8.69
N GLY A 90 -4.81 7.50 -7.47
CA GLY A 90 -5.90 7.31 -6.50
C GLY A 90 -7.29 7.59 -7.08
N LYS A 91 -7.42 8.71 -7.81
CA LYS A 91 -8.67 9.08 -8.51
C LYS A 91 -9.11 8.15 -9.64
N ASP A 92 -8.15 7.43 -10.24
CA ASP A 92 -8.38 6.50 -11.34
C ASP A 92 -8.54 5.05 -10.85
N LEU A 93 -8.37 4.80 -9.54
CA LEU A 93 -8.51 3.47 -8.96
C LEU A 93 -9.98 3.05 -8.95
N GLN A 94 -10.24 1.87 -9.52
CA GLN A 94 -11.56 1.26 -9.47
C GLN A 94 -11.92 0.81 -8.04
N GLN A 95 -13.22 0.73 -7.74
CA GLN A 95 -13.75 0.32 -6.44
C GLN A 95 -13.14 -0.98 -5.90
N LEU A 96 -12.94 -2.00 -6.77
CA LEU A 96 -12.31 -3.26 -6.38
C LEU A 96 -10.83 -3.08 -5.97
N SER A 97 -10.11 -2.20 -6.66
CA SER A 97 -8.73 -1.86 -6.28
C SER A 97 -8.72 -1.15 -4.93
N TRP A 98 -9.62 -0.19 -4.72
CA TRP A 98 -9.80 0.48 -3.43
C TRP A 98 -10.10 -0.48 -2.28
N HIS A 99 -10.93 -1.49 -2.50
CA HIS A 99 -11.19 -2.52 -1.50
C HIS A 99 -9.88 -3.20 -1.05
N THR A 100 -9.03 -3.61 -2.01
CA THR A 100 -7.73 -4.22 -1.68
C THR A 100 -6.76 -3.23 -1.01
N VAL A 101 -6.80 -1.94 -1.37
CA VAL A 101 -6.01 -0.89 -0.69
C VAL A 101 -6.42 -0.79 0.77
N LEU A 102 -7.72 -0.67 1.06
CA LEU A 102 -8.21 -0.52 2.42
C LEU A 102 -7.90 -1.76 3.28
N GLN A 103 -8.04 -2.97 2.72
CA GLN A 103 -7.62 -4.20 3.41
C GLN A 103 -6.13 -4.19 3.74
N LEU A 104 -5.28 -3.72 2.82
CA LEU A 104 -3.84 -3.56 3.08
C LEU A 104 -3.60 -2.56 4.22
N LEU A 105 -4.24 -1.40 4.20
CA LEU A 105 -4.08 -0.38 5.25
C LEU A 105 -4.57 -0.87 6.62
N SER A 106 -5.73 -1.53 6.69
CA SER A 106 -6.24 -2.11 7.94
C SER A 106 -5.31 -3.18 8.50
N LYS A 107 -4.68 -3.98 7.62
CA LYS A 107 -3.65 -4.94 8.03
C LYS A 107 -2.39 -4.22 8.52
N ALA A 108 -1.98 -3.16 7.83
CA ALA A 108 -0.83 -2.36 8.19
C ALA A 108 -0.94 -1.74 9.60
N VAL A 109 -2.13 -1.23 9.99
CA VAL A 109 -2.39 -0.75 11.36
C VAL A 109 -2.06 -1.84 12.39
N LYS A 110 -2.55 -3.07 12.17
CA LYS A 110 -2.30 -4.20 13.07
C LYS A 110 -0.83 -4.58 13.14
N LEU A 111 -0.13 -4.56 11.99
CA LEU A 111 1.30 -4.87 11.92
C LEU A 111 2.16 -3.79 12.59
N CYS A 112 1.87 -2.49 12.39
CA CYS A 112 2.54 -1.39 13.08
C CYS A 112 2.51 -1.59 14.61
N ARG A 113 1.32 -1.87 15.16
CA ARG A 113 1.14 -2.08 16.61
C ARG A 113 1.92 -3.27 17.16
N ALA A 114 2.21 -4.27 16.33
CA ALA A 114 2.98 -5.45 16.73
C ALA A 114 4.51 -5.25 16.70
N ILE A 115 5.01 -4.12 16.20
CA ILE A 115 6.44 -3.83 16.15
C ILE A 115 6.96 -3.51 17.55
N LYS A 116 8.00 -4.26 17.97
CA LYS A 116 8.63 -4.12 19.29
C LYS A 116 9.60 -2.94 19.39
N GLU A 117 10.23 -2.58 18.28
CA GLU A 117 11.20 -1.49 18.21
C GLU A 117 10.46 -0.15 18.09
N GLU A 118 10.49 0.66 19.15
CA GLU A 118 9.72 1.91 19.26
C GLU A 118 10.02 2.88 18.11
N ASP A 119 11.30 3.16 17.83
CA ASP A 119 11.70 4.11 16.78
C ASP A 119 11.17 3.70 15.40
N LYS A 120 11.23 2.40 15.08
CA LYS A 120 10.70 1.86 13.83
C LYS A 120 9.19 1.89 13.79
N ARG A 121 8.53 1.62 14.93
CA ARG A 121 7.07 1.69 15.05
C ARG A 121 6.57 3.09 14.78
N VAL A 122 7.19 4.11 15.40
CA VAL A 122 6.80 5.52 15.22
C VAL A 122 6.99 5.96 13.77
N GLU A 123 8.12 5.63 13.15
CA GLU A 123 8.37 5.97 11.74
C GLU A 123 7.36 5.30 10.80
N LEU A 124 7.08 4.00 11.00
CA LEU A 124 6.11 3.29 10.17
C LEU A 124 4.66 3.76 10.43
N SER A 125 4.30 4.07 11.67
CA SER A 125 2.99 4.65 11.98
C SER A 125 2.81 6.00 11.28
N LYS A 126 3.83 6.86 11.31
CA LYS A 126 3.83 8.13 10.58
C LYS A 126 3.63 7.94 9.07
N GLN A 127 4.34 6.98 8.46
CA GLN A 127 4.17 6.67 7.04
C GLN A 127 2.77 6.12 6.73
N LEU A 128 2.22 5.27 7.59
CA LEU A 128 0.87 4.75 7.46
C LEU A 128 -0.19 5.85 7.54
N HIS A 129 -0.08 6.76 8.50
CA HIS A 129 -1.00 7.88 8.64
C HIS A 129 -0.95 8.82 7.45
N GLN A 130 0.22 9.05 6.84
CA GLN A 130 0.30 9.78 5.57
C GLN A 130 -0.46 9.10 4.43
N LEU A 131 -0.54 7.76 4.41
CA LEU A 131 -1.36 7.05 3.42
C LEU A 131 -2.85 7.28 3.70
N ILE A 132 -3.26 7.23 4.97
CA ILE A 132 -4.65 7.48 5.38
C ILE A 132 -5.05 8.92 5.04
N ASP A 133 -4.15 9.90 5.25
CA ASP A 133 -4.39 11.30 4.89
C ASP A 133 -4.70 11.44 3.39
N ILE A 134 -3.93 10.79 2.51
CA ILE A 134 -4.19 10.81 1.05
C ILE A 134 -5.58 10.22 0.73
N VAL A 135 -6.00 9.17 1.44
CA VAL A 135 -7.34 8.57 1.23
C VAL A 135 -8.44 9.54 1.68
N GLU A 136 -8.27 10.19 2.82
CA GLU A 136 -9.23 11.19 3.31
C GLU A 136 -9.30 12.43 2.41
N GLU A 137 -8.16 12.88 1.88
CA GLU A 137 -8.08 13.98 0.91
C GLU A 137 -8.85 13.62 -0.37
N LEU A 138 -8.60 12.43 -0.95
CA LEU A 138 -9.35 11.95 -2.11
C LEU A 138 -10.87 11.86 -1.83
N ASN A 139 -11.27 11.47 -0.62
CA ASN A 139 -12.68 11.42 -0.23
C ASN A 139 -13.29 12.82 -0.10
N ARG A 140 -12.54 13.77 0.47
CA ARG A 140 -12.96 15.17 0.59
C ARG A 140 -13.12 15.84 -0.78
N ASP A 141 -12.25 15.51 -1.72
CA ASP A 141 -12.25 16.06 -3.07
C ASP A 141 -13.28 15.37 -3.99
N GLY A 142 -13.97 14.33 -3.51
CA GLY A 142 -14.94 13.55 -4.30
C GLY A 142 -14.30 12.64 -5.35
N GLU A 143 -12.98 12.45 -5.30
CA GLU A 143 -12.21 11.60 -6.21
C GLU A 143 -12.02 10.16 -5.67
N TYR A 144 -12.57 9.87 -4.48
CA TYR A 144 -12.52 8.54 -3.87
C TYR A 144 -13.65 7.63 -4.36
N ALA A 145 -13.28 6.52 -5.01
CA ALA A 145 -14.22 5.52 -5.51
C ALA A 145 -14.35 4.28 -4.60
N GLY A 146 -13.78 4.31 -3.39
CA GLY A 146 -13.85 3.20 -2.44
C GLY A 146 -15.07 3.24 -1.52
N SER A 147 -15.16 2.28 -0.60
CA SER A 147 -16.22 2.24 0.40
C SER A 147 -15.93 3.22 1.54
N THR A 148 -16.76 4.25 1.66
CA THR A 148 -16.68 5.23 2.77
C THR A 148 -16.82 4.55 4.13
N GLU A 149 -17.71 3.55 4.24
CA GLU A 149 -17.86 2.73 5.46
C GLU A 149 -16.55 2.04 5.86
N GLN A 150 -15.86 1.39 4.91
CA GLN A 150 -14.59 0.70 5.19
C GLN A 150 -13.45 1.69 5.50
N MET A 151 -13.45 2.87 4.85
CA MET A 151 -12.51 3.95 5.15
C MET A 151 -12.70 4.47 6.57
N TYR A 152 -13.93 4.79 6.96
CA TYR A 152 -14.22 5.27 8.32
C TYR A 152 -14.00 4.19 9.39
N ALA A 153 -14.29 2.91 9.09
CA ALA A 153 -13.92 1.80 9.97
C ALA A 153 -12.39 1.66 10.15
N LEU A 154 -11.60 1.93 9.10
CA LEU A 154 -10.14 2.02 9.21
C LEU A 154 -9.71 3.17 10.12
N ILE A 155 -10.26 4.37 9.92
CA ILE A 155 -9.96 5.56 10.74
C ILE A 155 -10.30 5.30 12.20
N GLU A 156 -11.48 4.72 12.47
CA GLU A 156 -11.94 4.33 13.81
C GLU A 156 -10.96 3.37 14.49
N SER A 157 -10.37 2.44 13.74
CA SER A 157 -9.41 1.47 14.29
C SER A 157 -8.10 2.09 14.79
N CYS A 158 -7.76 3.31 14.38
CA CYS A 158 -6.57 4.06 14.77
C CYS A 158 -6.87 5.49 15.23
N ALA A 159 -8.09 5.76 15.70
CA ALA A 159 -8.57 7.10 16.02
C ALA A 159 -7.74 7.82 17.10
N ASP A 160 -7.07 7.06 17.96
CA ASP A 160 -6.16 7.53 19.01
C ASP A 160 -4.93 8.28 18.47
N GLU A 161 -4.47 7.92 17.27
CA GLU A 161 -3.30 8.51 16.62
C GLU A 161 -3.70 9.50 15.48
N ARG A 162 -5.00 9.72 15.24
CA ARG A 162 -5.51 10.58 14.17
C ARG A 162 -5.65 12.05 14.59
N PRO A 163 -5.51 13.01 13.64
CA PRO A 163 -5.76 14.41 13.92
C PRO A 163 -7.25 14.67 14.19
N THR A 164 -7.55 15.68 15.00
CA THR A 164 -8.91 16.03 15.43
C THR A 164 -9.89 16.20 14.26
N CYS A 165 -9.45 16.78 13.14
CA CYS A 165 -10.30 16.94 11.95
C CYS A 165 -10.76 15.61 11.34
N SER A 166 -9.89 14.58 11.35
CA SER A 166 -10.21 13.23 10.87
C SER A 166 -11.24 12.57 11.80
N VAL A 167 -11.06 12.73 13.12
CA VAL A 167 -11.99 12.17 14.13
C VAL A 167 -13.36 12.86 14.08
N LEU A 168 -13.40 14.19 13.91
CA LEU A 168 -14.67 14.91 13.73
C LEU A 168 -15.42 14.45 12.49
N ALA A 169 -14.73 14.30 11.36
CA ALA A 169 -15.34 13.78 10.13
C ALA A 169 -15.89 12.35 10.30
N LEU A 170 -15.22 11.52 11.09
CA LEU A 170 -15.74 10.20 11.47
C LEU A 170 -17.01 10.31 12.32
N MET A 171 -17.05 11.22 13.30
CA MET A 171 -18.23 11.44 14.13
C MET A 171 -19.42 11.92 13.30
N ASP A 172 -19.20 12.89 12.40
CA ASP A 172 -20.24 13.41 11.51
C ASP A 172 -20.79 12.34 10.57
N TYR A 173 -19.96 11.40 10.13
CA TYR A 173 -20.40 10.27 9.31
C TYR A 173 -21.25 9.24 10.09
N ARG A 174 -21.01 9.10 11.39
CA ARG A 174 -21.71 8.12 12.26
C ARG A 174 -22.97 8.67 12.92
N ALA A 175 -23.16 9.99 12.93
CA ALA A 175 -24.33 10.68 13.49
C ALA A 175 -25.60 10.48 12.65
#